data_AF-A0A6I9U6V8-F1
#
_entry.id   AF-A0A6I9U6V8-F1
#
_cell.length_a   1.000
_cell.length_b   1.000
_cell.length_c   1.000
_cell.angle_alpha   90.00
_cell.angle_beta   90.00
_cell.angle_gamma   90.00
#
_symmetry.space_group_name_H-M   'P 1'
#
loop_
_entity.id
_entity.type
_entity.pdbx_description
1 polymer ?
#
loop_
_entity_poly.entity_id
_entity_poly.type
_entity_poly.pdbx_seq_one_letter_code
_entity_poly.pdbx_strand_id
1 'polypeptide(L)'
;MHGLSRLSNGVSSLSPPSSPRHRGSRGKTTSSPTTGGCGGGAGSFRVVGGGGGRAEFKNVVERFGYFLISAMYRRRGVLLFAPLLYISGMLMYMGIFGFDAVNNISNGARDVVGPGSVYRSPQVFEKLWPFMEAENRSSNTLMNVWNPKLRQGWKPCIKQTVIQSGLSEFPKSNGFLIIEANGGLNQQRLSICDAVAVAGLLNATLVIPIFHLNSVWQDSSKFGDIFDEEFFIYALRNHVNVIRELPGDILHQFDNNISNIVNLRVKAWSSPNYYLEKVLPKLVELKAVRIAPFSNRLAHAVPPYIQGLRCLCNFEALRFSEPIRMLAAKMVDRMVKNSSKSGGKYVSVHLRFEEDMVAFSCCVFDGGEEEKREMDIVRERSWRGKFRRRGRVIRPGANRVDGKCPLTPLEVGMMLRGMGFDNTTSLYVAAGKIYKVEKHMAPLKQMFPGLETKDSLASPEELAPFMGHSSRLAALDYTVCLHSEVFVTTQGGNFPHFLVGHRRYFYEGHAKTIRPDKRKLAQLFDKPSIRWQDFKRQLQDMLRHNDVKGSELRKPSNSLYMYPMPDCMCRKSDARIEYSNTTKTT
;
A
#
# COMPACT_ATOMS: atom_id res chain seq x y z
N MET A 1 40.05 0.80 -2.35
CA MET A 1 40.52 -0.49 -2.89
C MET A 1 39.30 -1.37 -3.13
N HIS A 2 39.17 -1.84 -4.37
CA HIS A 2 37.97 -2.45 -4.92
C HIS A 2 37.95 -3.97 -4.71
N GLY A 3 36.78 -4.52 -4.39
CA GLY A 3 36.48 -5.95 -4.40
C GLY A 3 35.14 -6.21 -5.09
N LEU A 4 35.20 -7.03 -6.13
CA LEU A 4 34.22 -7.20 -7.22
C LEU A 4 32.84 -7.74 -6.81
N SER A 5 31.79 -7.16 -7.37
CA SER A 5 30.46 -7.76 -7.49
C SER A 5 30.34 -8.51 -8.81
N ARG A 6 30.08 -9.83 -8.78
CA ARG A 6 29.63 -10.58 -9.95
C ARG A 6 28.12 -10.43 -10.12
N LEU A 7 27.76 -10.05 -11.35
CA LEU A 7 26.43 -9.84 -11.88
C LEU A 7 25.56 -11.11 -11.82
N SER A 8 24.32 -10.97 -11.36
CA SER A 8 23.21 -11.79 -11.83
C SER A 8 22.13 -10.85 -12.37
N ASN A 9 21.87 -10.97 -13.66
CA ASN A 9 20.90 -10.20 -14.42
C ASN A 9 19.46 -10.59 -14.06
N GLY A 10 18.59 -9.59 -13.98
CA GLY A 10 17.18 -9.70 -14.38
C GLY A 10 16.20 -10.23 -13.34
N VAL A 11 15.53 -9.32 -12.62
CA VAL A 11 14.10 -8.99 -12.76
C VAL A 11 13.71 -8.11 -11.56
N SER A 12 13.34 -6.89 -11.91
CA SER A 12 12.86 -5.79 -11.09
C SER A 12 11.68 -6.15 -10.19
N SER A 13 11.84 -5.95 -8.87
CA SER A 13 10.75 -5.89 -7.90
C SER A 13 10.01 -4.55 -8.03
N LEU A 14 8.98 -4.53 -8.87
CA LEU A 14 7.99 -3.47 -8.93
C LEU A 14 6.96 -3.66 -7.81
N SER A 15 6.66 -2.58 -7.08
CA SER A 15 5.36 -2.43 -6.42
C SER A 15 4.30 -2.16 -7.50
N PRO A 16 3.12 -2.78 -7.44
CA PRO A 16 2.17 -2.76 -8.55
C PRO A 16 1.36 -1.45 -8.63
N PRO A 17 1.01 -0.99 -9.84
CA PRO A 17 -0.09 -0.04 -10.02
C PRO A 17 -1.44 -0.75 -9.93
N SER A 18 -2.44 0.00 -9.51
CA SER A 18 -3.85 -0.36 -9.35
C SER A 18 -4.43 -1.06 -10.59
N SER A 19 -5.01 -2.25 -10.41
CA SER A 19 -5.67 -3.00 -11.49
C SER A 19 -7.07 -2.46 -11.80
N PRO A 20 -7.50 -2.46 -13.08
CA PRO A 20 -8.84 -2.07 -13.50
C PRO A 20 -9.89 -3.16 -13.25
N ARG A 21 -11.14 -2.71 -13.04
CA ARG A 21 -12.36 -3.52 -12.95
C ARG A 21 -12.53 -4.41 -14.19
N HIS A 22 -12.79 -5.70 -14.00
CA HIS A 22 -13.49 -6.51 -15.00
C HIS A 22 -14.67 -7.29 -14.40
N ARG A 23 -15.78 -7.17 -15.13
CA ARG A 23 -17.06 -7.86 -14.99
C ARG A 23 -16.88 -9.37 -14.93
N GLY A 24 -17.69 -10.00 -14.08
CA GLY A 24 -17.78 -11.46 -13.97
C GLY A 24 -18.40 -12.12 -15.20
N SER A 25 -17.97 -13.35 -15.45
CA SER A 25 -18.71 -14.34 -16.24
C SER A 25 -18.77 -15.64 -15.44
N ARG A 26 -20.00 -16.15 -15.31
CA ARG A 26 -20.40 -17.35 -14.57
C ARG A 26 -19.70 -18.61 -15.10
N GLY A 27 -19.38 -19.50 -14.16
CA GLY A 27 -19.01 -20.89 -14.39
C GLY A 27 -20.22 -21.80 -14.63
N LYS A 28 -19.88 -22.90 -15.29
CA LYS A 28 -20.66 -24.01 -15.87
C LYS A 28 -21.61 -24.75 -14.92
N THR A 29 -22.61 -25.40 -15.50
CA THR A 29 -23.09 -26.73 -15.07
C THR A 29 -23.02 -27.70 -16.23
N THR A 30 -22.54 -28.90 -15.90
CA THR A 30 -22.29 -30.07 -16.75
C THR A 30 -23.43 -31.07 -16.62
N SER A 31 -23.80 -31.71 -17.73
CA SER A 31 -24.34 -33.08 -17.73
C SER A 31 -24.22 -33.69 -19.13
N SER A 32 -23.40 -34.72 -19.26
CA SER A 32 -23.53 -35.79 -20.28
C SER A 32 -23.85 -37.07 -19.49
N PRO A 33 -24.46 -38.12 -20.08
CA PRO A 33 -23.76 -39.03 -20.99
C PRO A 33 -24.66 -39.51 -22.15
N THR A 34 -24.16 -39.95 -23.30
CA THR A 34 -23.84 -41.34 -23.74
C THR A 34 -23.90 -41.25 -25.28
N THR A 35 -23.08 -41.85 -26.15
CA THR A 35 -22.83 -43.27 -26.44
C THR A 35 -21.89 -43.34 -27.67
N GLY A 36 -21.01 -44.34 -27.74
CA GLY A 36 -20.49 -45.05 -28.94
C GLY A 36 -19.83 -44.23 -30.07
N GLY A 37 -18.62 -44.49 -30.55
CA GLY A 37 -17.93 -45.76 -30.73
C GLY A 37 -17.55 -45.89 -32.21
N CYS A 38 -16.25 -46.07 -32.50
CA CYS A 38 -15.61 -46.66 -33.71
C CYS A 38 -16.01 -46.09 -35.10
N GLY A 39 -15.16 -45.91 -36.10
CA GLY A 39 -13.79 -46.32 -36.39
C GLY A 39 -13.64 -46.37 -37.92
N GLY A 40 -12.53 -45.87 -38.46
CA GLY A 40 -11.88 -46.34 -39.69
C GLY A 40 -12.53 -46.13 -41.07
N GLY A 41 -11.66 -45.90 -42.07
CA GLY A 41 -11.82 -46.56 -43.37
C GLY A 41 -11.98 -45.67 -44.59
N ALA A 42 -10.91 -45.58 -45.36
CA ALA A 42 -10.83 -45.00 -46.70
C ALA A 42 -11.63 -45.78 -47.76
N GLY A 43 -11.87 -45.18 -48.93
CA GLY A 43 -12.21 -45.95 -50.13
C GLY A 43 -12.92 -45.18 -51.24
N SER A 44 -12.16 -44.89 -52.30
CA SER A 44 -12.59 -44.36 -53.60
C SER A 44 -13.37 -45.41 -54.43
N PHE A 45 -14.33 -45.01 -55.28
CA PHE A 45 -14.33 -45.23 -56.75
C PHE A 45 -15.69 -44.91 -57.42
N ARG A 46 -15.62 -44.16 -58.56
CA ARG A 46 -16.27 -44.31 -59.90
C ARG A 46 -17.77 -44.69 -60.05
N VAL A 47 -18.56 -44.37 -61.09
CA VAL A 47 -18.55 -43.62 -62.38
C VAL A 47 -20.00 -43.73 -62.96
N VAL A 48 -20.32 -42.93 -64.00
CA VAL A 48 -21.49 -42.96 -64.92
C VAL A 48 -22.73 -42.20 -64.44
N GLY A 49 -23.38 -41.29 -65.19
CA GLY A 49 -23.23 -40.81 -66.55
C GLY A 49 -24.59 -40.37 -67.11
N GLY A 50 -24.59 -39.38 -68.01
CA GLY A 50 -25.56 -39.30 -69.12
C GLY A 50 -26.69 -38.27 -69.09
N GLY A 51 -26.62 -37.31 -70.04
CA GLY A 51 -27.75 -36.59 -70.67
C GLY A 51 -28.20 -35.33 -69.93
N GLY A 52 -28.29 -34.13 -70.52
CA GLY A 52 -28.35 -33.70 -71.91
C GLY A 52 -29.43 -32.61 -72.00
N GLY A 53 -29.06 -31.36 -72.24
CA GLY A 53 -30.02 -30.26 -72.35
C GLY A 53 -29.35 -28.88 -72.41
N ARG A 54 -29.52 -28.20 -73.54
CA ARG A 54 -28.79 -27.04 -74.05
C ARG A 54 -29.54 -25.74 -73.72
N ALA A 55 -28.88 -24.75 -73.10
CA ALA A 55 -29.20 -23.32 -73.25
C ALA A 55 -28.07 -22.44 -72.71
N GLU A 56 -27.87 -21.30 -73.37
CA GLU A 56 -26.69 -20.44 -73.35
C GLU A 56 -26.49 -19.59 -72.08
N PHE A 57 -25.21 -19.25 -71.89
CA PHE A 57 -24.61 -18.15 -71.14
C PHE A 57 -25.54 -17.15 -70.43
N LYS A 58 -25.65 -17.28 -69.10
CA LYS A 58 -25.77 -16.14 -68.19
C LYS A 58 -24.87 -16.30 -66.96
N ASN A 59 -24.06 -15.26 -66.77
CA ASN A 59 -23.62 -14.64 -65.52
C ASN A 59 -22.49 -15.28 -64.70
N VAL A 60 -21.27 -14.96 -65.14
CA VAL A 60 -19.99 -14.95 -64.38
C VAL A 60 -20.11 -14.34 -62.97
N VAL A 61 -21.08 -13.44 -62.75
CA VAL A 61 -21.35 -12.77 -61.48
C VAL A 61 -21.77 -13.75 -60.37
N GLU A 62 -22.52 -14.80 -60.69
CA GLU A 62 -23.04 -15.76 -59.70
C GLU A 62 -21.92 -16.71 -59.21
N ARG A 63 -20.97 -17.03 -60.10
CA ARG A 63 -19.76 -17.81 -59.78
C ARG A 63 -18.77 -17.00 -58.94
N PHE A 64 -18.66 -15.69 -59.18
CA PHE A 64 -17.84 -14.79 -58.37
C PHE A 64 -18.45 -14.55 -56.98
N GLY A 65 -19.78 -14.43 -56.90
CA GLY A 65 -20.52 -14.33 -55.65
C GLY A 65 -20.31 -15.55 -54.75
N TYR A 66 -20.42 -16.76 -55.31
CA TYR A 66 -20.15 -18.00 -54.57
C TYR A 66 -18.69 -18.12 -54.11
N PHE A 67 -17.74 -17.67 -54.92
CA PHE A 67 -16.32 -17.68 -54.55
C PHE A 67 -16.02 -16.68 -53.42
N LEU A 68 -16.60 -15.49 -53.45
CA LEU A 68 -16.51 -14.49 -52.37
C LEU A 68 -17.14 -15.00 -51.07
N ILE A 69 -18.34 -15.60 -51.13
CA ILE A 69 -19.03 -16.13 -49.96
C ILE A 69 -18.25 -17.32 -49.36
N SER A 70 -17.70 -18.21 -50.20
CA SER A 70 -16.87 -19.33 -49.76
C SER A 70 -15.52 -18.89 -49.17
N ALA A 71 -14.90 -17.85 -49.74
CA ALA A 71 -13.68 -17.25 -49.19
C ALA A 71 -13.92 -16.53 -47.85
N MET A 72 -15.07 -15.87 -47.69
CA MET A 72 -15.48 -15.23 -46.43
C MET A 72 -15.78 -16.26 -45.33
N TYR A 73 -16.36 -17.42 -45.67
CA TYR A 73 -16.63 -18.48 -44.71
C TYR A 73 -15.41 -19.31 -44.29
N ARG A 74 -14.32 -19.33 -45.08
CA ARG A 74 -13.07 -20.01 -44.71
C ARG A 74 -12.14 -19.20 -43.81
N ARG A 75 -12.35 -17.89 -43.65
CA ARG A 75 -11.57 -17.06 -42.71
C ARG A 75 -12.48 -16.51 -41.62
N ARG A 76 -12.65 -17.26 -40.53
CA ARG A 76 -13.32 -16.85 -39.28
C ARG A 76 -12.78 -15.55 -38.62
N GLY A 77 -11.79 -14.88 -39.22
CA GLY A 77 -11.28 -13.58 -38.78
C GLY A 77 -11.98 -12.35 -39.38
N VAL A 78 -12.69 -12.45 -40.52
CA VAL A 78 -13.23 -11.25 -41.20
C VAL A 78 -14.48 -10.70 -40.50
N LEU A 79 -15.30 -11.55 -39.88
CA LEU A 79 -16.43 -11.12 -39.05
C LEU A 79 -16.02 -10.40 -37.76
N LEU A 80 -14.74 -10.49 -37.34
CA LEU A 80 -14.21 -9.72 -36.22
C LEU A 80 -13.86 -8.26 -36.60
N PHE A 81 -13.74 -7.96 -37.89
CA PHE A 81 -13.45 -6.60 -38.38
C PHE A 81 -14.70 -5.80 -38.71
N ALA A 82 -15.85 -6.44 -38.94
CA ALA A 82 -17.11 -5.74 -39.20
C ALA A 82 -17.54 -4.80 -38.05
N PRO A 83 -17.41 -5.17 -36.75
CA PRO A 83 -17.66 -4.24 -35.65
C PRO A 83 -16.65 -3.08 -35.61
N LEU A 84 -15.38 -3.33 -35.96
CA LEU A 84 -14.33 -2.30 -35.96
C LEU A 84 -14.52 -1.28 -37.09
N LEU A 85 -14.92 -1.75 -38.28
CA LEU A 85 -15.26 -0.89 -39.41
C LEU A 85 -16.55 -0.10 -39.15
N TYR A 86 -17.54 -0.71 -38.51
CA TYR A 86 -18.76 -0.01 -38.08
C TYR A 86 -18.46 1.08 -37.03
N ILE A 87 -17.61 0.79 -36.02
CA ILE A 87 -17.17 1.78 -35.03
C ILE A 87 -16.37 2.89 -35.70
N SER A 88 -15.46 2.56 -36.63
CA SER A 88 -14.69 3.55 -37.39
C SER A 88 -15.59 4.44 -38.26
N GLY A 89 -16.60 3.86 -38.91
CA GLY A 89 -17.59 4.59 -39.70
C GLY A 89 -18.49 5.47 -38.84
N MET A 90 -18.89 5.00 -37.65
CA MET A 90 -19.66 5.80 -36.68
C MET A 90 -18.84 6.94 -36.08
N LEU A 91 -17.54 6.77 -35.87
CA LEU A 91 -16.64 7.84 -35.40
C LEU A 91 -16.42 8.92 -36.47
N MET A 92 -16.36 8.54 -37.76
CA MET A 92 -16.36 9.50 -38.87
C MET A 92 -17.72 10.20 -39.01
N TYR A 93 -18.83 9.46 -38.94
CA TYR A 93 -20.19 9.99 -39.09
C TYR A 93 -20.61 10.93 -37.93
N MET A 94 -20.12 10.68 -36.71
CA MET A 94 -20.40 11.50 -35.52
C MET A 94 -19.52 12.76 -35.41
N GLY A 95 -18.66 13.07 -36.39
CA GLY A 95 -17.92 14.33 -36.41
C GLY A 95 -16.95 14.53 -35.24
N ILE A 96 -16.44 13.46 -34.63
CA ILE A 96 -15.44 13.53 -33.54
C ILE A 96 -14.04 13.26 -34.11
N PHE A 97 -13.68 14.00 -35.14
CA PHE A 97 -12.29 14.30 -35.53
C PHE A 97 -12.29 15.62 -36.30
N GLY A 98 -12.60 16.71 -35.60
CA GLY A 98 -12.11 18.03 -36.01
C GLY A 98 -10.60 18.02 -35.93
N PHE A 99 -9.95 17.68 -37.04
CA PHE A 99 -8.51 17.87 -37.27
C PHE A 99 -8.24 19.36 -37.53
N ASP A 100 -8.54 20.22 -36.56
CA ASP A 100 -8.04 21.61 -36.51
C ASP A 100 -7.07 21.74 -35.34
N ALA A 101 -6.00 20.95 -35.38
CA ALA A 101 -4.83 21.15 -34.53
C ALA A 101 -3.56 20.47 -35.06
N VAL A 102 -3.40 20.30 -36.38
CA VAL A 102 -2.09 19.94 -36.97
C VAL A 102 -1.91 20.69 -38.28
N ASN A 103 -1.79 22.01 -38.17
CA ASN A 103 -1.00 22.83 -39.08
C ASN A 103 -0.48 24.00 -38.25
N ASN A 104 0.61 23.72 -37.51
CA ASN A 104 1.62 24.68 -37.08
C ASN A 104 2.77 23.89 -36.44
N ILE A 105 3.52 23.17 -37.28
CA ILE A 105 4.90 22.82 -36.94
C ILE A 105 5.74 24.01 -37.39
N SER A 106 6.05 24.89 -36.44
CA SER A 106 7.36 25.51 -36.26
C SER A 106 7.30 26.47 -35.07
N ASN A 107 8.31 26.34 -34.20
CA ASN A 107 8.63 27.21 -33.06
C ASN A 107 7.99 26.83 -31.70
N GLY A 108 8.75 26.01 -30.95
CA GLY A 108 8.68 25.94 -29.48
C GLY A 108 7.63 25.00 -28.91
N ALA A 109 8.06 23.86 -28.37
CA ALA A 109 7.24 23.03 -27.49
C ALA A 109 6.89 23.83 -26.22
N ARG A 110 5.79 24.58 -26.25
CA ARG A 110 5.15 25.09 -25.04
C ARG A 110 4.35 23.94 -24.45
N ASP A 111 4.81 23.42 -23.30
CA ASP A 111 3.98 22.60 -22.42
C ASP A 111 2.61 23.28 -22.27
N VAL A 112 1.53 22.61 -22.64
CA VAL A 112 0.19 23.12 -22.37
C VAL A 112 0.01 23.14 -20.85
N VAL A 113 0.12 24.33 -20.26
CA VAL A 113 0.02 24.58 -18.82
C VAL A 113 -1.45 24.47 -18.40
N GLY A 114 -1.91 23.24 -18.15
CA GLY A 114 -3.22 23.00 -17.54
C GLY A 114 -3.25 23.45 -16.06
N PRO A 115 -4.42 23.78 -15.49
CA PRO A 115 -4.54 24.11 -14.07
C PRO A 115 -3.96 23.00 -13.16
N GLY A 116 -3.13 23.38 -12.20
CA GLY A 116 -2.48 22.46 -11.28
C GLY A 116 -1.12 21.95 -11.74
N SER A 117 -0.63 22.37 -12.92
CA SER A 117 0.65 21.94 -13.46
C SER A 117 1.84 22.72 -12.91
N VAL A 118 1.62 23.93 -12.37
CA VAL A 118 2.70 24.78 -11.85
C VAL A 118 2.68 24.81 -10.32
N TYR A 119 3.86 24.85 -9.72
CA TYR A 119 4.01 25.10 -8.29
C TYR A 119 3.88 26.61 -8.02
N ARG A 120 2.67 27.07 -7.66
CA ARG A 120 2.38 28.45 -7.24
C ARG A 120 1.98 28.58 -5.77
N SER A 121 2.35 27.58 -4.97
CA SER A 121 1.98 27.50 -3.56
C SER A 121 2.47 28.70 -2.73
N PRO A 122 3.67 29.28 -2.96
CA PRO A 122 4.09 30.51 -2.28
C PRO A 122 3.18 31.72 -2.56
N GLN A 123 2.80 31.95 -3.83
CA GLN A 123 1.91 33.07 -4.17
C GLN A 123 0.50 32.89 -3.60
N VAL A 124 0.00 31.65 -3.58
CA VAL A 124 -1.27 31.33 -2.92
C VAL A 124 -1.16 31.58 -1.41
N PHE A 125 -0.06 31.19 -0.78
CA PHE A 125 0.17 31.41 0.64
C PHE A 125 0.19 32.88 1.00
N GLU A 126 0.99 33.69 0.30
CA GLU A 126 1.09 35.14 0.54
C GLU A 126 -0.29 35.82 0.48
N LYS A 127 -1.11 35.45 -0.49
CA LYS A 127 -2.45 36.02 -0.63
C LYS A 127 -3.43 35.56 0.45
N LEU A 128 -3.35 34.29 0.85
CA LEU A 128 -4.28 33.72 1.82
C LEU A 128 -3.85 33.96 3.28
N TRP A 129 -2.58 34.25 3.53
CA TRP A 129 -2.00 34.39 4.87
C TRP A 129 -2.75 35.38 5.77
N PRO A 130 -3.11 36.61 5.34
CA PRO A 130 -3.85 37.54 6.20
C PRO A 130 -5.20 36.98 6.68
N PHE A 131 -5.88 36.20 5.83
CA PHE A 131 -7.14 35.55 6.20
C PHE A 131 -6.94 34.38 7.16
N MET A 132 -5.86 33.61 6.97
CA MET A 132 -5.50 32.55 7.90
C MET A 132 -5.21 33.13 9.28
N GLU A 133 -4.45 34.21 9.36
CA GLU A 133 -4.08 34.87 10.63
C GLU A 133 -5.30 35.47 11.35
N ALA A 134 -6.24 36.08 10.61
CA ALA A 134 -7.45 36.65 11.17
C ALA A 134 -8.40 35.60 11.81
N GLU A 135 -8.42 34.35 11.32
CA GLU A 135 -9.32 33.29 11.80
C GLU A 135 -8.92 32.63 13.14
N ASN A 136 -7.88 33.12 13.83
CA ASN A 136 -7.36 32.54 15.08
C ASN A 136 -8.34 32.55 16.30
N ARG A 137 -9.65 32.79 16.11
CA ARG A 137 -10.64 32.95 17.20
C ARG A 137 -11.95 32.14 17.07
N SER A 138 -12.14 31.30 16.05
CA SER A 138 -13.39 30.53 15.89
C SER A 138 -13.16 29.02 15.97
N SER A 139 -13.66 28.40 17.05
CA SER A 139 -13.76 26.95 17.34
C SER A 139 -12.65 26.06 16.74
N ASN A 140 -11.68 25.65 17.57
CA ASN A 140 -10.61 24.75 17.16
C ASN A 140 -11.20 23.44 16.57
N THR A 141 -10.95 23.20 15.28
CA THR A 141 -11.43 22.00 14.57
C THR A 141 -10.98 20.73 15.28
N LEU A 142 -9.80 20.69 15.92
CA LEU A 142 -9.32 19.55 16.69
C LEU A 142 -10.26 19.15 17.84
N MET A 143 -10.96 20.11 18.45
CA MET A 143 -11.94 19.86 19.51
C MET A 143 -13.24 19.27 18.96
N ASN A 144 -13.65 19.69 17.76
CA ASN A 144 -14.89 19.26 17.09
C ASN A 144 -14.67 18.15 16.05
N VAL A 145 -13.42 17.72 15.88
CA VAL A 145 -13.00 16.78 14.84
C VAL A 145 -13.57 15.40 15.11
N TRP A 146 -13.97 15.11 16.34
CA TRP A 146 -14.53 13.82 16.70
C TRP A 146 -16.02 13.93 16.86
N ASN A 147 -16.75 13.28 15.95
CA ASN A 147 -18.15 12.97 16.20
C ASN A 147 -18.22 11.63 16.96
N PRO A 148 -18.51 11.62 18.26
CA PRO A 148 -18.57 10.39 19.05
C PRO A 148 -19.63 9.40 18.53
N LYS A 149 -20.61 9.86 17.73
CA LYS A 149 -21.59 8.99 17.08
C LYS A 149 -20.97 8.03 16.04
N LEU A 150 -19.76 8.31 15.54
CA LEU A 150 -19.00 7.41 14.66
C LEU A 150 -18.14 6.37 15.42
N ARG A 151 -18.01 6.50 16.75
CA ARG A 151 -17.20 5.58 17.60
C ARG A 151 -17.85 4.21 17.81
N GLN A 152 -19.09 4.04 17.40
CA GLN A 152 -19.87 2.90 17.84
C GLN A 152 -19.88 1.83 16.78
N GLY A 153 -19.17 0.75 17.08
CA GLY A 153 -19.46 -0.49 16.40
C GLY A 153 -18.44 -1.57 16.59
N TRP A 154 -17.16 -1.28 16.88
CA TRP A 154 -16.13 -2.32 16.87
C TRP A 154 -15.33 -2.37 18.17
N LYS A 155 -14.85 -3.57 18.50
CA LYS A 155 -13.85 -3.79 19.53
C LYS A 155 -12.79 -4.74 19.00
N PRO A 156 -11.52 -4.59 19.44
CA PRO A 156 -10.53 -5.65 19.32
C PRO A 156 -11.15 -6.99 19.70
N CYS A 157 -11.18 -7.90 18.76
CA CYS A 157 -11.48 -9.30 19.02
C CYS A 157 -10.69 -10.07 17.97
N ILE A 158 -9.77 -10.89 18.42
CA ILE A 158 -9.24 -11.91 17.55
C ILE A 158 -10.13 -13.09 17.84
N LYS A 159 -10.89 -13.56 16.84
CA LYS A 159 -11.67 -14.79 17.00
C LYS A 159 -10.67 -15.90 17.31
N GLN A 160 -10.45 -16.18 18.58
CA GLN A 160 -9.86 -17.44 19.02
C GLN A 160 -10.86 -18.48 18.52
N THR A 161 -10.59 -19.05 17.36
CA THR A 161 -11.07 -20.40 17.12
C THR A 161 -10.24 -21.21 18.09
N VAL A 162 -10.80 -21.36 19.29
CA VAL A 162 -10.23 -22.13 20.37
C VAL A 162 -9.94 -23.48 19.76
N ILE A 163 -8.66 -23.86 19.66
CA ILE A 163 -8.33 -25.28 19.67
C ILE A 163 -8.77 -25.70 21.06
N GLN A 164 -10.00 -26.19 21.12
CA GLN A 164 -10.65 -26.68 22.33
C GLN A 164 -10.03 -28.05 22.59
N SER A 165 -8.77 -28.03 22.99
CA SER A 165 -8.07 -29.14 23.61
C SER A 165 -7.34 -28.53 24.80
N GLY A 166 -8.09 -28.33 25.88
CA GLY A 166 -7.47 -28.27 27.19
C GLY A 166 -6.62 -29.52 27.37
N LEU A 167 -5.40 -29.35 27.89
CA LEU A 167 -4.55 -30.43 28.37
C LEU A 167 -4.03 -31.43 27.32
N SER A 168 -3.50 -30.95 26.20
CA SER A 168 -2.67 -31.78 25.33
C SER A 168 -1.47 -30.98 24.84
N GLU A 169 -0.27 -31.55 24.94
CA GLU A 169 0.94 -31.07 24.28
C GLU A 169 0.61 -30.58 22.87
N PHE A 170 1.22 -29.48 22.43
CA PHE A 170 1.13 -29.05 21.05
C PHE A 170 1.36 -30.26 20.13
N PRO A 171 0.50 -30.49 19.11
CA PRO A 171 0.73 -31.58 18.17
C PRO A 171 2.15 -31.47 17.62
N LYS A 172 2.86 -32.59 17.60
CA LYS A 172 4.27 -32.65 17.20
C LYS A 172 4.48 -31.84 15.92
N SER A 173 5.34 -30.83 16.02
CA SER A 173 5.63 -29.90 14.93
C SER A 173 6.12 -30.64 13.68
N ASN A 174 5.70 -30.19 12.50
CA ASN A 174 6.15 -30.75 11.22
C ASN A 174 7.62 -30.43 10.92
N GLY A 175 8.20 -29.43 11.59
CA GLY A 175 9.59 -29.00 11.43
C GLY A 175 9.80 -27.53 11.79
N PHE A 176 10.99 -27.01 11.50
CA PHE A 176 11.42 -25.64 11.78
C PHE A 176 11.38 -24.78 10.52
N LEU A 177 10.64 -23.67 10.60
CA LEU A 177 10.54 -22.68 9.54
C LEU A 177 11.45 -21.50 9.85
N ILE A 178 12.43 -21.26 8.98
CA ILE A 178 13.36 -20.14 9.08
C ILE A 178 13.03 -19.14 7.97
N ILE A 179 12.85 -17.86 8.32
CA ILE A 179 12.54 -16.81 7.36
C ILE A 179 13.48 -15.62 7.52
N GLU A 180 13.76 -14.97 6.38
CA GLU A 180 14.54 -13.73 6.35
C GLU A 180 13.66 -12.56 5.93
N ALA A 181 13.34 -11.72 6.92
CA ALA A 181 12.58 -10.50 6.70
C ALA A 181 13.52 -9.43 6.16
N ASN A 182 13.10 -8.80 5.06
CA ASN A 182 13.88 -7.79 4.35
C ASN A 182 13.06 -6.50 4.23
N GLY A 183 13.76 -5.38 4.01
CA GLY A 183 13.14 -4.07 3.92
C GLY A 183 13.26 -3.25 5.20
N GLY A 184 12.51 -2.15 5.28
CA GLY A 184 12.44 -1.30 6.49
C GLY A 184 11.40 -1.80 7.48
N LEU A 185 11.29 -1.16 8.64
CA LEU A 185 10.42 -1.54 9.76
C LEU A 185 9.05 -2.13 9.35
N ASN A 186 8.26 -1.40 8.57
CA ASN A 186 6.90 -1.82 8.22
C ASN A 186 6.86 -2.94 7.15
N GLN A 187 7.93 -3.12 6.37
CA GLN A 187 8.08 -4.30 5.50
C GLN A 187 8.44 -5.53 6.32
N GLN A 188 9.32 -5.37 7.31
CA GLN A 188 9.64 -6.43 8.27
C GLN A 188 8.38 -6.86 9.04
N ARG A 189 7.56 -5.92 9.55
CA ARG A 189 6.27 -6.25 10.20
C ARG A 189 5.38 -7.13 9.32
N LEU A 190 5.23 -6.78 8.03
CA LEU A 190 4.46 -7.60 7.08
C LEU A 190 5.03 -9.02 6.97
N SER A 191 6.34 -9.13 6.77
CA SER A 191 7.05 -10.41 6.65
C SER A 191 6.89 -11.28 7.89
N ILE A 192 6.99 -10.71 9.09
CA ILE A 192 6.84 -11.44 10.36
C ILE A 192 5.40 -11.94 10.52
N CYS A 193 4.39 -11.10 10.23
CA CYS A 193 2.99 -11.50 10.31
C CYS A 193 2.66 -12.63 9.32
N ASP A 194 3.18 -12.55 8.10
CA ASP A 194 3.04 -13.62 7.12
C ASP A 194 3.79 -14.89 7.54
N ALA A 195 4.95 -14.77 8.19
CA ALA A 195 5.71 -15.92 8.68
C ALA A 195 4.96 -16.68 9.79
N VAL A 196 4.37 -15.96 10.75
CA VAL A 196 3.51 -16.56 11.79
C VAL A 196 2.31 -17.26 11.15
N ALA A 197 1.69 -16.64 10.14
CA ALA A 197 0.59 -17.24 9.40
C ALA A 197 0.99 -18.52 8.65
N VAL A 198 2.16 -18.54 8.00
CA VAL A 198 2.70 -19.73 7.33
C VAL A 198 3.05 -20.81 8.36
N ALA A 199 3.67 -20.46 9.48
CA ALA A 199 4.00 -21.42 10.54
C ALA A 199 2.74 -22.11 11.08
N GLY A 200 1.68 -21.35 11.36
CA GLY A 200 0.39 -21.92 11.75
C GLY A 200 -0.28 -22.74 10.65
N LEU A 201 -0.18 -22.33 9.38
CA LEU A 201 -0.70 -23.09 8.24
C LEU A 201 -0.02 -24.45 8.07
N LEU A 202 1.29 -24.51 8.37
CA LEU A 202 2.12 -25.70 8.21
C LEU A 202 2.25 -26.53 9.48
N ASN A 203 1.63 -26.13 10.60
CA ASN A 203 1.91 -26.66 11.94
C ASN A 203 3.43 -26.78 12.21
N ALA A 204 4.16 -25.70 11.93
CA ALA A 204 5.61 -25.62 12.03
C ALA A 204 6.04 -24.79 13.25
N THR A 205 7.22 -25.08 13.77
CA THR A 205 7.89 -24.22 14.76
C THR A 205 8.56 -23.07 14.02
N LEU A 206 8.22 -21.83 14.35
CA LEU A 206 8.85 -20.66 13.76
C LEU A 206 10.14 -20.35 14.52
N VAL A 207 11.25 -20.24 13.81
CA VAL A 207 12.47 -19.63 14.36
C VAL A 207 12.31 -18.10 14.26
N ILE A 208 12.74 -17.36 15.28
CA ILE A 208 12.67 -15.89 15.28
C ILE A 208 13.19 -15.33 13.94
N PRO A 209 12.39 -14.49 13.25
CA PRO A 209 12.76 -13.92 11.96
C PRO A 209 14.13 -13.26 11.93
N ILE A 210 14.95 -13.65 10.95
CA ILE A 210 16.30 -13.11 10.79
C ILE A 210 16.25 -11.81 10.00
N PHE A 211 16.92 -10.77 10.51
CA PHE A 211 17.10 -9.49 9.82
C PHE A 211 18.55 -9.38 9.32
N HIS A 212 18.70 -9.19 8.00
CA HIS A 212 20.00 -8.84 7.40
C HIS A 212 20.17 -7.33 7.29
N LEU A 213 21.44 -6.89 7.23
CA LEU A 213 21.79 -5.50 6.98
C LEU A 213 21.08 -5.02 5.71
N ASN A 214 20.23 -4.02 5.87
CA ASN A 214 19.52 -3.46 4.72
C ASN A 214 20.40 -2.41 4.04
N SER A 215 20.77 -2.61 2.78
CA SER A 215 21.63 -1.68 2.04
C SER A 215 21.00 -0.32 1.74
N VAL A 216 19.67 -0.22 1.76
CA VAL A 216 18.92 1.03 1.54
C VAL A 216 18.78 1.81 2.85
N TRP A 217 18.48 1.11 3.94
CA TRP A 217 18.21 1.73 5.25
C TRP A 217 19.43 1.80 6.17
N GLN A 218 20.53 1.16 5.76
CA GLN A 218 21.80 1.00 6.49
C GLN A 218 21.63 0.53 7.94
N ASP A 219 20.58 -0.26 8.18
CA ASP A 219 20.18 -0.68 9.52
C ASP A 219 20.61 -2.12 9.78
N SER A 220 21.42 -2.31 10.82
CA SER A 220 21.94 -3.60 11.28
C SER A 220 21.10 -4.24 12.40
N SER A 221 20.02 -3.59 12.84
CA SER A 221 19.18 -4.05 13.95
C SER A 221 18.67 -5.48 13.74
N LYS A 222 18.66 -6.24 14.82
CA LYS A 222 18.08 -7.59 14.93
C LYS A 222 16.64 -7.53 15.40
N PHE A 223 16.00 -8.71 15.49
CA PHE A 223 14.62 -8.81 15.94
C PHE A 223 14.42 -8.19 17.33
N GLY A 224 15.20 -8.63 18.33
CA GLY A 224 15.15 -8.11 19.70
C GLY A 224 15.49 -6.63 19.87
N ASP A 225 16.24 -6.04 18.94
CA ASP A 225 16.55 -4.59 18.97
C ASP A 225 15.31 -3.73 18.67
N ILE A 226 14.37 -4.27 17.89
CA ILE A 226 13.17 -3.57 17.40
C ILE A 226 11.91 -4.04 18.13
N PHE A 227 11.78 -5.34 18.37
CA PHE A 227 10.59 -5.97 18.92
C PHE A 227 10.88 -6.68 20.24
N ASP A 228 9.89 -6.75 21.12
CA ASP A 228 9.96 -7.47 22.38
C ASP A 228 9.88 -8.99 22.11
N GLU A 229 11.05 -9.64 22.09
CA GLU A 229 11.20 -11.05 21.74
C GLU A 229 10.49 -11.99 22.73
N GLU A 230 10.64 -11.71 24.03
CA GLU A 230 9.97 -12.48 25.09
C GLU A 230 8.45 -12.40 24.95
N PHE A 231 7.93 -11.18 24.81
CA PHE A 231 6.50 -10.99 24.66
C PHE A 231 5.97 -11.60 23.37
N PHE A 232 6.73 -11.54 22.27
CA PHE A 232 6.34 -12.13 21.01
C PHE A 232 6.16 -13.66 21.11
N ILE A 233 7.13 -14.35 21.73
CA ILE A 233 7.06 -15.80 21.98
C ILE A 233 5.88 -16.10 22.91
N TYR A 234 5.76 -15.37 24.02
CA TYR A 234 4.67 -15.53 24.97
C TYR A 234 3.30 -15.35 24.31
N ALA A 235 3.08 -14.28 23.56
CA ALA A 235 1.77 -13.95 22.97
C ALA A 235 1.32 -14.98 21.92
N LEU A 236 2.26 -15.65 21.24
CA LEU A 236 1.96 -16.66 20.22
C LEU A 236 1.92 -18.09 20.75
N ARG A 237 2.32 -18.33 22.01
CA ARG A 237 2.52 -19.66 22.61
C ARG A 237 1.35 -20.63 22.49
N ASN A 238 0.11 -20.13 22.36
CA ASN A 238 -1.11 -20.94 22.25
C ASN A 238 -1.51 -21.26 20.78
N HIS A 239 -0.74 -20.78 19.80
CA HIS A 239 -1.12 -20.77 18.40
C HIS A 239 0.00 -21.22 17.45
N VAL A 240 1.24 -20.80 17.73
CA VAL A 240 2.44 -21.13 16.95
C VAL A 240 3.59 -21.27 17.95
N ASN A 241 4.31 -22.40 17.90
CA ASN A 241 5.53 -22.54 18.68
C ASN A 241 6.63 -21.66 18.08
N VAL A 242 7.22 -20.78 18.88
CA VAL A 242 8.28 -19.86 18.44
C VAL A 242 9.52 -20.11 19.29
N ILE A 243 10.67 -20.27 18.65
CA ILE A 243 11.97 -20.47 19.30
C ILE A 243 12.98 -19.43 18.82
N ARG A 244 13.94 -19.08 19.68
CA ARG A 244 14.99 -18.10 19.35
C ARG A 244 15.92 -18.62 18.26
N GLU A 245 16.40 -19.84 18.46
CA GLU A 245 17.42 -20.46 17.62
C GLU A 245 17.05 -21.90 17.34
N LEU A 246 17.63 -22.44 16.27
CA LEU A 246 17.41 -23.83 15.89
C LEU A 246 18.05 -24.77 16.94
N PRO A 247 17.39 -25.87 17.34
CA PRO A 247 17.99 -26.83 18.25
C PRO A 247 19.31 -27.38 17.71
N GLY A 248 20.29 -27.58 18.59
CA GLY A 248 21.65 -27.96 18.19
C GLY A 248 21.73 -29.31 17.47
N ASP A 249 20.89 -30.27 17.83
CA ASP A 249 20.75 -31.57 17.18
C ASP A 249 20.22 -31.48 15.75
N ILE A 250 19.34 -30.51 15.48
CA ILE A 250 18.84 -30.22 14.13
C ILE A 250 19.90 -29.46 13.34
N LEU A 251 20.54 -28.46 13.94
CA LEU A 251 21.56 -27.66 13.27
C LEU A 251 22.81 -28.49 12.91
N HIS A 252 23.15 -29.49 13.72
CA HIS A 252 24.22 -30.45 13.45
C HIS A 252 23.99 -31.26 12.18
N GLN A 253 22.73 -31.53 11.79
CA GLN A 253 22.39 -32.20 10.52
C GLN A 253 22.75 -31.35 9.30
N PHE A 254 23.05 -30.06 9.50
CA PHE A 254 23.41 -29.09 8.47
C PHE A 254 24.81 -28.50 8.72
N ASP A 255 25.73 -29.29 9.28
CA ASP A 255 27.12 -28.91 9.58
C ASP A 255 27.24 -27.64 10.44
N ASN A 256 26.30 -27.47 11.38
CA ASN A 256 26.21 -26.29 12.24
C ASN A 256 26.05 -24.96 11.48
N ASN A 257 25.55 -24.99 10.23
CA ASN A 257 25.45 -23.82 9.36
C ASN A 257 24.06 -23.67 8.74
N ILE A 258 23.35 -22.60 9.13
CA ILE A 258 22.01 -22.26 8.58
C ILE A 258 22.04 -22.10 7.06
N SER A 259 23.17 -21.72 6.47
CA SER A 259 23.30 -21.57 5.01
C SER A 259 23.17 -22.89 4.25
N ASN A 260 23.46 -24.02 4.91
CA ASN A 260 23.34 -25.36 4.33
C ASN A 260 21.89 -25.88 4.36
N ILE A 261 21.00 -25.22 5.11
CA ILE A 261 19.57 -25.54 5.12
C ILE A 261 18.95 -25.12 3.79
N VAL A 262 18.13 -26.02 3.22
CA VAL A 262 17.48 -25.82 1.92
C VAL A 262 16.68 -24.52 1.91
N ASN A 263 17.10 -23.59 1.02
CA ASN A 263 16.39 -22.35 0.78
C ASN A 263 15.33 -22.52 -0.32
N LEU A 264 14.05 -22.52 0.07
CA LEU A 264 12.93 -22.64 -0.84
C LEU A 264 12.59 -21.27 -1.46
N ARG A 265 12.57 -21.20 -2.79
CA ARG A 265 12.16 -20.00 -3.53
C ARG A 265 10.66 -19.97 -3.73
N VAL A 266 9.96 -19.22 -2.88
CA VAL A 266 8.51 -19.02 -2.97
C VAL A 266 8.17 -17.82 -3.87
N LYS A 267 7.20 -17.99 -4.77
CA LYS A 267 6.70 -16.90 -5.62
C LYS A 267 6.00 -15.83 -4.78
N ALA A 268 5.97 -14.59 -5.26
CA ALA A 268 5.23 -13.55 -4.57
C ALA A 268 3.73 -13.89 -4.58
N TRP A 269 3.05 -13.63 -3.46
CA TRP A 269 1.62 -13.89 -3.27
C TRP A 269 1.21 -15.36 -3.47
N SER A 270 2.05 -16.32 -3.10
CA SER A 270 1.71 -17.75 -3.16
C SER A 270 0.48 -18.07 -2.30
N SER A 271 -0.37 -18.96 -2.81
CA SER A 271 -1.59 -19.39 -2.12
C SER A 271 -1.29 -20.32 -0.93
N PRO A 272 -2.22 -20.47 0.03
CA PRO A 272 -2.11 -21.49 1.07
C PRO A 272 -1.82 -22.90 0.53
N ASN A 273 -2.51 -23.30 -0.55
CA ASN A 273 -2.31 -24.61 -1.18
C ASN A 273 -0.88 -24.78 -1.71
N TYR A 274 -0.25 -23.73 -2.23
CA TYR A 274 1.16 -23.80 -2.65
C TYR A 274 2.07 -24.17 -1.48
N TYR A 275 1.83 -23.61 -0.29
CA TYR A 275 2.60 -23.98 0.91
C TYR A 275 2.35 -25.43 1.31
N LEU A 276 1.09 -25.88 1.32
CA LEU A 276 0.73 -27.26 1.66
C LEU A 276 1.28 -28.29 0.65
N GLU A 277 1.32 -27.96 -0.64
CA GLU A 277 1.75 -28.89 -1.69
C GLU A 277 3.25 -28.86 -1.97
N LYS A 278 3.94 -27.73 -1.72
CA LYS A 278 5.34 -27.53 -2.13
C LYS A 278 6.30 -27.29 -0.96
N VAL A 279 5.84 -26.68 0.12
CA VAL A 279 6.69 -26.35 1.27
C VAL A 279 6.56 -27.42 2.36
N LEU A 280 5.34 -27.83 2.69
CA LEU A 280 5.09 -28.83 3.74
C LEU A 280 5.82 -30.16 3.50
N PRO A 281 5.83 -30.76 2.29
CA PRO A 281 6.52 -32.04 2.09
C PRO A 281 8.02 -31.93 2.36
N LYS A 282 8.64 -30.82 1.93
CA LYS A 282 10.06 -30.55 2.17
C LYS A 282 10.37 -30.26 3.65
N LEU A 283 9.46 -29.59 4.34
CA LEU A 283 9.57 -29.34 5.77
C LEU A 283 9.57 -30.66 6.57
N VAL A 284 8.65 -31.57 6.25
CA VAL A 284 8.52 -32.86 6.95
C VAL A 284 9.73 -33.77 6.68
N GLU A 285 10.21 -33.79 5.42
CA GLU A 285 11.37 -34.54 4.95
C GLU A 285 12.68 -34.06 5.60
N LEU A 286 12.94 -32.76 5.55
CA LEU A 286 14.23 -32.17 5.94
C LEU A 286 14.28 -31.69 7.39
N LYS A 287 13.13 -31.69 8.10
CA LYS A 287 12.93 -31.10 9.44
C LYS A 287 13.16 -29.61 9.57
N ALA A 288 13.95 -28.97 8.72
CA ALA A 288 14.15 -27.53 8.69
C ALA A 288 14.16 -27.01 7.24
N VAL A 289 13.50 -25.89 7.00
CA VAL A 289 13.53 -25.19 5.71
C VAL A 289 13.71 -23.69 5.91
N ARG A 290 14.43 -23.09 4.97
CA ARG A 290 14.63 -21.63 4.92
C ARG A 290 13.84 -21.04 3.76
N ILE A 291 13.25 -19.86 3.96
CA ILE A 291 12.65 -19.08 2.88
C ILE A 291 13.25 -17.68 2.89
N ALA A 292 14.14 -17.41 1.94
CA ALA A 292 14.88 -16.16 1.84
C ALA A 292 14.98 -15.68 0.39
N PRO A 293 14.57 -14.44 0.06
CA PRO A 293 13.96 -13.44 0.94
C PRO A 293 12.45 -13.65 1.14
N PHE A 294 11.96 -13.40 2.36
CA PHE A 294 10.54 -13.52 2.73
C PHE A 294 9.85 -12.16 2.75
N SER A 295 9.41 -11.67 1.58
CA SER A 295 8.61 -10.44 1.47
C SER A 295 7.45 -10.65 0.50
N ASN A 296 6.22 -10.36 0.94
CA ASN A 296 4.97 -10.59 0.18
C ASN A 296 4.89 -12.02 -0.41
N ARG A 297 5.27 -13.04 0.37
CA ARG A 297 5.32 -14.44 -0.10
C ARG A 297 4.02 -15.21 0.12
N LEU A 298 3.14 -14.72 1.00
CA LEU A 298 1.82 -15.29 1.24
C LEU A 298 0.72 -14.42 0.65
N ALA A 299 -0.26 -15.03 -0.03
CA ALA A 299 -1.41 -14.35 -0.61
C ALA A 299 -2.21 -13.57 0.46
N HIS A 300 -2.94 -12.52 0.03
CA HIS A 300 -3.85 -11.80 0.93
C HIS A 300 -5.01 -12.67 1.41
N ALA A 301 -5.56 -13.53 0.53
CA ALA A 301 -6.63 -14.45 0.85
C ALA A 301 -6.05 -15.75 1.43
N VAL A 302 -6.34 -16.01 2.70
CA VAL A 302 -5.98 -17.23 3.44
C VAL A 302 -7.17 -17.64 4.32
N PRO A 303 -7.22 -18.88 4.84
CA PRO A 303 -8.32 -19.34 5.68
C PRO A 303 -8.54 -18.42 6.90
N PRO A 304 -9.77 -18.31 7.44
CA PRO A 304 -10.09 -17.38 8.53
C PRO A 304 -9.19 -17.52 9.76
N TYR A 305 -8.88 -18.75 10.19
CA TYR A 305 -7.95 -18.99 11.31
C TYR A 305 -6.55 -18.41 11.05
N ILE A 306 -6.05 -18.58 9.81
CA ILE A 306 -4.74 -18.06 9.39
C ILE A 306 -4.74 -16.53 9.28
N GLN A 307 -5.87 -15.92 8.89
CA GLN A 307 -6.02 -14.47 9.01
C GLN A 307 -5.98 -14.02 10.47
N GLY A 308 -6.61 -14.77 11.37
CA GLY A 308 -6.56 -14.54 12.82
C GLY A 308 -5.13 -14.48 13.35
N LEU A 309 -4.24 -15.35 12.86
CA LEU A 309 -2.81 -15.32 13.22
C LEU A 309 -2.10 -14.05 12.75
N ARG A 310 -2.42 -13.53 11.55
CA ARG A 310 -1.89 -12.23 11.10
C ARG A 310 -2.38 -11.09 11.97
N CYS A 311 -3.66 -11.12 12.37
CA CYS A 311 -4.24 -10.14 13.29
C CYS A 311 -3.54 -10.16 14.66
N LEU A 312 -3.44 -11.36 15.27
CA LEU A 312 -2.76 -11.58 16.54
C LEU A 312 -1.31 -11.12 16.50
N CYS A 313 -0.58 -11.52 15.46
CA CYS A 313 0.81 -11.12 15.29
C CYS A 313 0.96 -9.59 15.19
N ASN A 314 0.20 -8.95 14.29
CA ASN A 314 0.40 -7.52 14.00
C ASN A 314 -0.03 -6.58 15.12
N PHE A 315 -1.19 -6.85 15.75
CA PHE A 315 -1.84 -5.91 16.67
C PHE A 315 -1.57 -6.24 18.15
N GLU A 316 -1.26 -7.49 18.49
CA GLU A 316 -1.03 -7.89 19.87
C GLU A 316 0.42 -8.30 20.12
N ALA A 317 0.93 -9.29 19.38
CA ALA A 317 2.23 -9.93 19.66
C ALA A 317 3.45 -9.08 19.29
N LEU A 318 3.40 -8.34 18.18
CA LEU A 318 4.49 -7.47 17.72
C LEU A 318 4.49 -6.13 18.46
N ARG A 319 5.00 -6.16 19.69
CA ARG A 319 5.31 -4.97 20.48
C ARG A 319 6.73 -4.51 20.23
N PHE A 320 6.97 -3.21 20.24
CA PHE A 320 8.32 -2.68 20.17
C PHE A 320 9.14 -3.08 21.40
N SER A 321 10.46 -3.16 21.26
CA SER A 321 11.39 -3.44 22.36
C SER A 321 11.28 -2.39 23.47
N GLU A 322 11.66 -2.76 24.70
CA GLU A 322 11.56 -1.88 25.86
C GLU A 322 12.25 -0.52 25.65
N PRO A 323 13.48 -0.41 25.12
CA PRO A 323 14.12 0.89 24.91
C PRO A 323 13.29 1.82 24.01
N ILE A 324 12.73 1.28 22.92
CA ILE A 324 11.87 2.03 21.99
C ILE A 324 10.60 2.48 22.71
N ARG A 325 9.93 1.57 23.43
CA ARG A 325 8.68 1.86 24.13
C ARG A 325 8.86 2.94 25.19
N MET A 326 9.93 2.85 25.98
CA MET A 326 10.20 3.79 27.07
C MET A 326 10.43 5.21 26.55
N LEU A 327 11.26 5.37 25.52
CA LEU A 327 11.48 6.70 24.93
C LEU A 327 10.24 7.20 24.19
N ALA A 328 9.58 6.35 23.40
CA ALA A 328 8.38 6.73 22.68
C ALA A 328 7.24 7.17 23.61
N ALA A 329 7.05 6.50 24.75
CA ALA A 329 6.08 6.90 25.77
C ALA A 329 6.41 8.30 26.32
N LYS A 330 7.68 8.56 26.68
CA LYS A 330 8.13 9.89 27.11
C LYS A 330 7.87 10.97 26.04
N MET A 331 8.12 10.66 24.77
CA MET A 331 7.85 11.59 23.66
C MET A 331 6.35 11.88 23.54
N VAL A 332 5.48 10.86 23.67
CA VAL A 332 4.02 11.05 23.70
C VAL A 332 3.61 11.92 24.88
N ASP A 333 4.12 11.66 26.09
CA ASP A 333 3.80 12.45 27.28
C ASP A 333 4.22 13.91 27.14
N ARG A 334 5.41 14.17 26.57
CA ARG A 334 5.89 15.52 26.25
C ARG A 334 4.98 16.19 25.22
N MET A 335 4.58 15.47 24.17
CA MET A 335 3.67 16.00 23.15
C MET A 335 2.30 16.35 23.76
N VAL A 336 1.74 15.49 24.61
CA VAL A 336 0.49 15.73 25.33
C VAL A 336 0.62 16.96 26.24
N LYS A 337 1.71 17.06 27.01
CA LYS A 337 1.99 18.21 27.87
C LYS A 337 2.10 19.52 27.09
N ASN A 338 2.85 19.51 25.98
CA ASN A 338 3.01 20.68 25.10
C ASN A 338 1.72 21.04 24.35
N SER A 339 0.73 20.13 24.34
CA SER A 339 -0.59 20.31 23.71
C SER A 339 -1.68 20.66 24.72
N SER A 340 -1.35 21.33 25.82
CA SER A 340 -2.31 21.68 26.88
C SER A 340 -3.49 22.54 26.40
N LYS A 341 -3.24 23.47 25.45
CA LYS A 341 -4.28 24.32 24.83
C LYS A 341 -5.37 23.52 24.11
N SER A 342 -5.04 22.32 23.65
CA SER A 342 -5.95 21.37 22.98
C SER A 342 -6.33 20.19 23.87
N GLY A 343 -6.17 20.30 25.19
CA GLY A 343 -6.49 19.22 26.13
C GLY A 343 -5.63 17.98 25.94
N GLY A 344 -4.37 18.16 25.53
CA GLY A 344 -3.44 17.07 25.24
C GLY A 344 -3.54 16.49 23.84
N LYS A 345 -4.45 16.99 23.01
CA LYS A 345 -4.67 16.48 21.65
C LYS A 345 -3.73 17.13 20.66
N TYR A 346 -3.21 16.36 19.72
CA TYR A 346 -2.33 16.88 18.67
C TYR A 346 -2.56 16.20 17.33
N VAL A 347 -2.13 16.87 16.27
CA VAL A 347 -2.10 16.32 14.91
C VAL A 347 -0.72 15.76 14.66
N SER A 348 -0.61 14.58 14.07
CA SER A 348 0.67 14.07 13.57
C SER A 348 0.67 14.00 12.05
N VAL A 349 1.81 14.33 11.44
CA VAL A 349 2.00 14.37 9.98
C VAL A 349 3.16 13.47 9.61
N HIS A 350 2.88 12.42 8.85
CA HIS A 350 3.91 11.67 8.15
C HIS A 350 4.22 12.38 6.83
N LEU A 351 5.36 13.07 6.80
CA LEU A 351 5.77 13.97 5.74
C LEU A 351 6.90 13.34 4.92
N ARG A 352 6.63 13.07 3.63
CA ARG A 352 7.61 12.51 2.68
C ARG A 352 8.11 13.56 1.68
N PHE A 353 8.85 14.56 2.19
CA PHE A 353 9.50 15.62 1.40
C PHE A 353 11.04 15.55 1.53
N GLU A 354 11.59 14.34 1.57
CA GLU A 354 13.02 14.09 1.59
C GLU A 354 13.63 14.13 0.17
N GLU A 355 14.95 14.32 0.10
CA GLU A 355 15.69 14.49 -1.16
C GLU A 355 15.43 13.36 -2.17
N ASP A 356 15.35 12.11 -1.72
CA ASP A 356 15.05 10.95 -2.56
C ASP A 356 13.66 11.06 -3.21
N MET A 357 12.65 11.50 -2.46
CA MET A 357 11.28 11.64 -2.94
C MET A 357 11.11 12.83 -3.87
N VAL A 358 11.73 13.97 -3.54
CA VAL A 358 11.76 15.16 -4.41
C VAL A 358 12.39 14.78 -5.75
N ALA A 359 13.58 14.18 -5.74
CA ALA A 359 14.30 13.76 -6.94
C ALA A 359 13.52 12.71 -7.75
N PHE A 360 12.98 11.67 -7.09
CA PHE A 360 12.25 10.60 -7.76
C PHE A 360 10.98 11.08 -8.46
N SER A 361 10.28 12.05 -7.85
CA SER A 361 9.01 12.57 -8.36
C SER A 361 9.15 13.31 -9.70
N CYS A 362 10.37 13.79 -10.02
CA CYS A 362 10.65 14.61 -11.20
C CYS A 362 9.71 15.83 -11.30
N CYS A 363 9.29 16.36 -10.15
CA CYS A 363 8.52 17.59 -10.05
C CYS A 363 9.48 18.78 -9.95
N VAL A 364 8.95 19.97 -10.24
CA VAL A 364 9.68 21.24 -10.12
C VAL A 364 8.94 22.10 -9.10
N PHE A 365 9.67 22.62 -8.13
CA PHE A 365 9.19 23.52 -7.10
C PHE A 365 9.73 24.93 -7.35
N ASP A 366 10.14 25.65 -6.32
CA ASP A 366 10.56 27.06 -6.39
C ASP A 366 12.08 27.25 -6.30
N GLY A 367 12.89 26.19 -6.42
CA GLY A 367 14.35 26.28 -6.43
C GLY A 367 15.01 26.52 -7.79
N GLY A 368 14.22 26.65 -8.87
CA GLY A 368 14.72 27.03 -10.20
C GLY A 368 15.73 26.04 -10.81
N GLU A 369 16.68 26.55 -11.60
CA GLU A 369 17.68 25.72 -12.27
C GLU A 369 18.68 25.07 -11.29
N GLU A 370 18.88 25.65 -10.11
CA GLU A 370 19.71 25.05 -9.07
C GLU A 370 19.08 23.74 -8.56
N GLU A 371 17.82 23.79 -8.11
CA GLU A 371 17.07 22.61 -7.68
C GLU A 371 17.05 21.54 -8.79
N LYS A 372 16.81 21.94 -10.03
CA LYS A 372 16.79 21.00 -11.16
C LYS A 372 18.13 20.27 -11.33
N ARG A 373 19.26 20.98 -11.27
CA ARG A 373 20.60 20.38 -11.34
C ARG A 373 20.87 19.45 -10.16
N GLU A 374 20.55 19.89 -8.94
CA GLU A 374 20.69 19.06 -7.73
C GLU A 374 19.87 17.76 -7.89
N MET A 375 18.60 17.85 -8.28
CA MET A 375 17.73 16.69 -8.46
C MET A 375 18.17 15.78 -9.62
N ASP A 376 18.81 16.31 -10.67
CA ASP A 376 19.45 15.51 -11.72
C ASP A 376 20.63 14.70 -11.18
N ILE A 377 21.49 15.30 -10.34
CA ILE A 377 22.63 14.64 -9.71
C ILE A 377 22.15 13.53 -8.77
N VAL A 378 21.19 13.82 -7.89
CA VAL A 378 20.60 12.82 -6.98
C VAL A 378 19.99 11.67 -7.77
N ARG A 379 19.29 11.96 -8.87
CA ARG A 379 18.67 10.93 -9.72
C ARG A 379 19.71 10.02 -10.36
N GLU A 380 20.81 10.58 -10.84
CA GLU A 380 21.89 9.81 -11.45
C GLU A 380 22.59 8.93 -10.41
N ARG A 381 22.95 9.50 -9.26
CA ARG A 381 23.59 8.79 -8.15
C ARG A 381 22.73 7.61 -7.65
N SER A 382 21.42 7.84 -7.46
CA SER A 382 20.54 6.89 -6.76
C SER A 382 19.91 5.85 -7.68
N TRP A 383 19.70 6.15 -8.98
CA TRP A 383 19.05 5.23 -9.92
C TRP A 383 19.85 4.95 -11.21
N ARG A 384 21.11 5.37 -11.32
CA ARG A 384 22.07 4.97 -12.38
C ARG A 384 21.49 5.04 -13.80
N GLY A 385 21.27 6.24 -14.30
CA GLY A 385 20.74 6.47 -15.64
C GLY A 385 19.27 6.11 -15.86
N LYS A 386 18.52 5.60 -14.87
CA LYS A 386 17.09 5.25 -15.00
C LYS A 386 16.25 6.39 -15.60
N PHE A 387 16.56 7.63 -15.23
CA PHE A 387 15.82 8.82 -15.67
C PHE A 387 16.34 9.41 -16.99
N ARG A 388 17.51 8.97 -17.47
CA ARG A 388 18.13 9.40 -18.73
C ARG A 388 18.03 8.37 -19.86
N ARG A 389 17.27 7.28 -19.64
CA ARG A 389 17.05 6.24 -20.67
C ARG A 389 16.40 6.84 -21.91
N ARG A 390 16.87 6.42 -23.09
CA ARG A 390 16.31 6.83 -24.38
C ARG A 390 14.79 6.59 -24.42
N GLY A 391 14.04 7.58 -24.89
CA GLY A 391 12.57 7.53 -24.95
C GLY A 391 11.84 7.87 -23.64
N ARG A 392 12.56 8.09 -22.53
CA ARG A 392 11.93 8.54 -21.28
C ARG A 392 11.82 10.05 -21.25
N VAL A 393 10.59 10.57 -21.31
CA VAL A 393 10.29 12.00 -21.21
C VAL A 393 9.82 12.33 -19.80
N ILE A 394 10.44 13.33 -19.18
CA ILE A 394 10.03 13.86 -17.88
C ILE A 394 9.06 15.02 -18.14
N ARG A 395 7.86 14.94 -17.55
CA ARG A 395 6.82 15.97 -17.66
C ARG A 395 6.41 16.43 -16.24
N PRO A 396 7.11 17.41 -15.65
CA PRO A 396 6.89 17.80 -14.26
C PRO A 396 5.46 18.26 -13.98
N GLY A 397 4.88 19.05 -14.89
CA GLY A 397 3.50 19.53 -14.74
C GLY A 397 2.47 18.41 -14.74
N ALA A 398 2.64 17.41 -15.61
CA ALA A 398 1.78 16.22 -15.62
C ALA A 398 1.93 15.41 -14.32
N ASN A 399 3.16 15.27 -13.80
CA ASN A 399 3.39 14.59 -12.52
C ASN A 399 2.67 15.29 -11.36
N ARG A 400 2.61 16.63 -11.37
CA ARG A 400 1.90 17.42 -10.36
C ARG A 400 0.39 17.24 -10.46
N VAL A 401 -0.19 17.41 -11.65
CA VAL A 401 -1.63 17.22 -11.89
C VAL A 401 -2.09 15.79 -11.55
N ASP A 402 -1.26 14.78 -11.83
CA ASP A 402 -1.53 13.39 -11.49
C ASP A 402 -1.48 13.08 -9.99
N GLY A 403 -1.00 14.03 -9.18
CA GLY A 403 -0.80 13.87 -7.74
C GLY A 403 0.43 13.01 -7.41
N LYS A 404 1.44 12.95 -8.28
CA LYS A 404 2.68 12.18 -8.04
C LYS A 404 3.68 12.97 -7.19
N CYS A 405 3.67 14.29 -7.26
CA CYS A 405 4.56 15.13 -6.45
C CYS A 405 4.33 14.94 -4.95
N PRO A 406 5.39 14.99 -4.12
CA PRO A 406 5.25 15.16 -2.69
C PRO A 406 4.72 16.56 -2.36
N LEU A 407 3.91 16.64 -1.31
CA LEU A 407 3.44 17.92 -0.79
C LEU A 407 4.59 18.60 -0.05
N THR A 408 4.82 19.88 -0.32
CA THR A 408 5.78 20.67 0.45
C THR A 408 5.23 20.93 1.86
N PRO A 409 6.07 21.20 2.88
CA PRO A 409 5.56 21.53 4.21
C PRO A 409 4.66 22.78 4.18
N LEU A 410 4.93 23.73 3.29
CA LEU A 410 4.06 24.87 3.01
C LEU A 410 2.65 24.43 2.56
N GLU A 411 2.56 23.54 1.57
CA GLU A 411 1.28 23.01 1.07
C GLU A 411 0.52 22.25 2.16
N VAL A 412 1.23 21.48 2.99
CA VAL A 412 0.65 20.78 4.14
C VAL A 412 0.06 21.77 5.14
N GLY A 413 0.80 22.84 5.47
CA GLY A 413 0.33 23.86 6.38
C GLY A 413 -0.93 24.55 5.87
N MET A 414 -0.92 25.01 4.62
CA MET A 414 -2.09 25.65 4.01
C MET A 414 -3.30 24.72 3.96
N MET A 415 -3.07 23.44 3.65
CA MET A 415 -4.13 22.42 3.69
C MET A 415 -4.74 22.30 5.08
N LEU A 416 -3.93 22.22 6.14
CA LEU A 416 -4.43 22.11 7.51
C LEU A 416 -5.16 23.38 7.96
N ARG A 417 -4.62 24.57 7.64
CA ARG A 417 -5.30 25.85 7.90
C ARG A 417 -6.67 25.90 7.24
N GLY A 418 -6.76 25.56 5.95
CA GLY A 418 -8.02 25.55 5.22
C GLY A 418 -8.99 24.44 5.65
N MET A 419 -8.49 23.36 6.25
CA MET A 419 -9.33 22.35 6.91
C MET A 419 -9.91 22.82 8.26
N GLY A 420 -9.38 23.93 8.81
CA GLY A 420 -9.85 24.56 10.04
C GLY A 420 -8.96 24.31 11.26
N PHE A 421 -7.76 23.75 11.10
CA PHE A 421 -6.77 23.69 12.18
C PHE A 421 -6.13 25.07 12.36
N ASP A 422 -6.23 25.63 13.56
CA ASP A 422 -5.70 26.95 13.90
C ASP A 422 -4.24 26.88 14.39
N ASN A 423 -3.66 28.02 14.77
CA ASN A 423 -2.25 28.11 15.16
C ASN A 423 -2.03 27.62 16.60
N THR A 424 -3.09 27.30 17.33
CA THR A 424 -3.02 26.66 18.65
C THR A 424 -2.93 25.15 18.55
N THR A 425 -3.14 24.59 17.36
CA THR A 425 -3.00 23.16 17.08
C THR A 425 -1.54 22.75 17.17
N SER A 426 -1.21 21.89 18.14
CA SER A 426 0.11 21.27 18.22
C SER A 426 0.29 20.22 17.13
N LEU A 427 1.45 20.22 16.48
CA LEU A 427 1.74 19.41 15.30
C LEU A 427 2.99 18.57 15.55
N TYR A 428 2.90 17.25 15.45
CA TYR A 428 4.08 16.38 15.40
C TYR A 428 4.43 16.03 13.95
N VAL A 429 5.67 16.23 13.52
CA VAL A 429 6.11 15.86 12.16
C VAL A 429 7.04 14.66 12.22
N ALA A 430 6.56 13.54 11.66
CA ALA A 430 7.34 12.33 11.41
C ALA A 430 7.88 12.36 9.98
N ALA A 431 9.20 12.49 9.83
CA ALA A 431 9.87 12.53 8.54
C ALA A 431 11.31 12.02 8.62
N GLY A 432 11.86 11.62 7.47
CA GLY A 432 13.31 11.56 7.29
C GLY A 432 13.92 12.96 7.17
N LYS A 433 15.15 13.05 6.65
CA LYS A 433 15.82 14.33 6.38
C LYS A 433 15.08 15.09 5.28
N ILE A 434 14.34 16.13 5.65
CA ILE A 434 13.63 17.00 4.72
C ILE A 434 14.62 17.73 3.80
N TYR A 435 14.32 17.79 2.50
CA TYR A 435 15.11 18.55 1.54
C TYR A 435 15.10 20.04 1.91
N LYS A 436 16.28 20.68 1.98
CA LYS A 436 16.48 22.09 2.39
C LYS A 436 15.59 22.48 3.59
N VAL A 437 15.77 21.78 4.72
CA VAL A 437 14.84 21.77 5.87
C VAL A 437 14.52 23.17 6.41
N GLU A 438 15.50 24.06 6.51
CA GLU A 438 15.33 25.43 7.01
C GLU A 438 14.34 26.21 6.14
N LYS A 439 14.52 26.15 4.82
CA LYS A 439 13.65 26.80 3.83
C LYS A 439 12.24 26.22 3.88
N HIS A 440 12.12 24.91 3.81
CA HIS A 440 10.83 24.27 3.56
C HIS A 440 9.98 24.12 4.83
N MET A 441 10.57 23.97 6.02
CA MET A 441 9.81 23.85 7.28
C MET A 441 9.39 25.20 7.86
N ALA A 442 10.07 26.31 7.51
CA ALA A 442 9.77 27.62 8.07
C ALA A 442 8.30 28.05 7.91
N PRO A 443 7.64 27.94 6.73
CA PRO A 443 6.24 28.30 6.60
C PRO A 443 5.28 27.41 7.40
N LEU A 444 5.61 26.11 7.54
CA LEU A 444 4.80 25.20 8.35
C LEU A 444 4.87 25.58 9.83
N LYS A 445 6.06 25.92 10.33
CA LYS A 445 6.27 26.42 11.70
C LYS A 445 5.60 27.79 11.93
N GLN A 446 5.58 28.66 10.91
CA GLN A 446 4.84 29.93 10.95
C GLN A 446 3.33 29.70 11.12
N MET A 447 2.74 28.73 10.41
CA MET A 447 1.33 28.37 10.51
C MET A 447 0.97 27.63 11.81
N PHE A 448 1.91 26.85 12.34
CA PHE A 448 1.75 26.02 13.54
C PHE A 448 2.97 26.17 14.47
N PRO A 449 2.97 27.18 15.36
CA PRO A 449 4.09 27.43 16.26
C PRO A 449 4.38 26.29 17.25
N GLY A 450 3.36 25.50 17.61
CA GLY A 450 3.51 24.29 18.44
C GLY A 450 3.96 23.05 17.66
N LEU A 451 4.75 23.25 16.59
CA LEU A 451 5.31 22.17 15.79
C LEU A 451 6.50 21.55 16.51
N GLU A 452 6.42 20.24 16.68
CA GLU A 452 7.42 19.38 17.29
C GLU A 452 7.89 18.31 16.30
N THR A 453 9.14 17.90 16.41
CA THR A 453 9.75 16.78 15.71
C THR A 453 10.34 15.81 16.73
N LYS A 454 10.84 14.67 16.25
CA LYS A 454 11.60 13.74 17.10
C LYS A 454 12.75 14.43 17.84
N ASP A 455 13.50 15.29 17.15
CA ASP A 455 14.67 15.99 17.69
C ASP A 455 14.31 17.12 18.67
N SER A 456 13.07 17.62 18.64
CA SER A 456 12.60 18.59 19.64
C SER A 456 11.95 17.91 20.86
N LEU A 457 11.37 16.71 20.68
CA LEU A 457 10.74 15.96 21.77
C LEU A 457 11.71 15.10 22.58
N ALA A 458 12.87 14.72 22.05
CA ALA A 458 13.85 13.88 22.73
C ALA A 458 15.23 14.55 22.73
N SER A 459 15.97 14.43 23.84
CA SER A 459 17.31 14.99 23.91
C SER A 459 18.29 14.21 23.01
N PRO A 460 19.40 14.81 22.58
CA PRO A 460 20.43 14.10 21.83
C PRO A 460 20.93 12.83 22.54
N GLU A 461 21.03 12.86 23.87
CA GLU A 461 21.45 11.73 24.70
C GLU A 461 20.40 10.61 24.72
N GLU A 462 19.12 10.97 24.80
CA GLU A 462 18.02 10.00 24.71
C GLU A 462 17.94 9.35 23.32
N LEU A 463 18.25 10.11 22.25
CA LEU A 463 18.24 9.61 20.88
C LEU A 463 19.49 8.84 20.48
N ALA A 464 20.64 9.09 21.13
CA ALA A 464 21.93 8.50 20.79
C ALA A 464 21.89 6.96 20.58
N PRO A 465 21.21 6.15 21.43
CA PRO A 465 21.14 4.70 21.25
C PRO A 465 20.40 4.25 19.99
N PHE A 466 19.62 5.13 19.36
CA PHE A 466 18.81 4.85 18.18
C PHE A 466 19.43 5.40 16.88
N MET A 467 20.45 6.26 17.00
CA MET A 467 21.13 6.84 15.84
C MET A 467 21.82 5.77 15.00
N GLY A 468 21.73 5.90 13.68
CA GLY A 468 22.19 4.86 12.74
C GLY A 468 21.22 3.69 12.52
N HIS A 469 20.15 3.60 13.32
CA HIS A 469 19.15 2.54 13.22
C HIS A 469 17.80 3.09 12.77
N SER A 470 17.63 3.23 11.46
CA SER A 470 16.46 3.87 10.86
C SER A 470 15.13 3.19 11.22
N SER A 471 15.09 1.88 11.42
CA SER A 471 13.89 1.15 11.83
C SER A 471 13.52 1.45 13.28
N ARG A 472 14.51 1.60 14.17
CA ARG A 472 14.28 1.95 15.58
C ARG A 472 13.81 3.41 15.70
N LEU A 473 14.41 4.33 14.94
CA LEU A 473 13.94 5.72 14.85
C LEU A 473 12.51 5.81 14.28
N ALA A 474 12.20 5.04 13.23
CA ALA A 474 10.85 4.99 12.67
C ALA A 474 9.82 4.41 13.64
N ALA A 475 10.22 3.56 14.59
CA ALA A 475 9.34 3.02 15.62
C ALA A 475 8.96 4.06 16.68
N LEU A 476 9.86 5.01 17.00
CA LEU A 476 9.54 6.18 17.83
C LEU A 476 8.47 7.03 17.15
N ASP A 477 8.73 7.42 15.88
CA ASP A 477 7.79 8.18 15.05
C ASP A 477 6.42 7.47 14.93
N TYR A 478 6.43 6.14 14.73
CA TYR A 478 5.23 5.33 14.64
C TYR A 478 4.35 5.46 15.90
N THR A 479 4.96 5.41 17.08
CA THR A 479 4.23 5.44 18.35
C THR A 479 3.65 6.83 18.62
N VAL A 480 4.41 7.90 18.39
CA VAL A 480 3.90 9.27 18.53
C VAL A 480 2.75 9.53 17.56
N CYS A 481 2.81 9.01 16.33
CA CYS A 481 1.71 9.10 15.38
C CYS A 481 0.51 8.19 15.73
N LEU A 482 0.72 7.06 16.42
CA LEU A 482 -0.35 6.16 16.86
C LEU A 482 -1.23 6.83 17.92
N HIS A 483 -0.62 7.58 18.84
CA HIS A 483 -1.31 8.27 19.93
C HIS A 483 -1.86 9.65 19.56
N SER A 484 -1.64 10.13 18.33
CA SER A 484 -2.18 11.43 17.92
C SER A 484 -3.69 11.40 17.73
N GLU A 485 -4.33 12.55 17.87
CA GLU A 485 -5.77 12.71 17.68
C GLU A 485 -6.11 12.66 16.17
N VAL A 486 -5.31 13.31 15.34
CA VAL A 486 -5.43 13.20 13.87
C VAL A 486 -4.11 12.73 13.29
N PHE A 487 -4.17 11.82 12.33
CA PHE A 487 -3.00 11.41 11.55
C PHE A 487 -3.12 11.89 10.10
N VAL A 488 -2.09 12.56 9.59
CA VAL A 488 -2.00 13.06 8.22
C VAL A 488 -0.90 12.30 7.50
N THR A 489 -1.18 11.82 6.29
CA THR A 489 -0.15 11.18 5.46
C THR A 489 -0.04 11.85 4.11
N THR A 490 1.12 12.44 3.80
CA THR A 490 1.31 13.20 2.54
C THR A 490 1.64 12.29 1.35
N GLN A 491 2.08 11.07 1.63
CA GLN A 491 2.37 10.05 0.63
C GLN A 491 1.84 8.68 1.07
N GLY A 492 1.67 7.78 0.11
CA GLY A 492 1.45 6.36 0.40
C GLY A 492 2.73 5.68 0.87
N GLY A 493 2.62 4.40 1.24
CA GLY A 493 3.77 3.58 1.66
C GLY A 493 3.41 2.66 2.82
N ASN A 494 4.40 1.88 3.27
CA ASN A 494 4.15 0.89 4.33
C ASN A 494 3.91 1.52 5.70
N PHE A 495 4.53 2.67 6.01
CA PHE A 495 4.29 3.37 7.29
C PHE A 495 2.82 3.75 7.50
N PRO A 496 2.19 4.57 6.63
CA PRO A 496 0.78 4.89 6.80
C PRO A 496 -0.13 3.67 6.63
N HIS A 497 0.27 2.69 5.81
CA HIS A 497 -0.50 1.47 5.63
C HIS A 497 -0.71 0.70 6.94
N PHE A 498 0.34 0.50 7.73
CA PHE A 498 0.26 -0.17 9.03
C PHE A 498 -0.30 0.73 10.12
N LEU A 499 0.14 1.98 10.16
CA LEU A 499 -0.27 2.91 11.20
C LEU A 499 -1.78 3.19 11.17
N VAL A 500 -2.37 3.37 9.98
CA VAL A 500 -3.81 3.63 9.85
C VAL A 500 -4.63 2.44 10.35
N GLY A 501 -4.25 1.21 10.04
CA GLY A 501 -4.97 0.04 10.55
C GLY A 501 -4.78 -0.14 12.05
N HIS A 502 -3.58 0.12 12.58
CA HIS A 502 -3.32 0.06 14.03
C HIS A 502 -4.11 1.11 14.79
N ARG A 503 -4.18 2.35 14.28
CA ARG A 503 -5.05 3.39 14.83
C ARG A 503 -6.52 2.93 14.82
N ARG A 504 -7.03 2.36 13.72
CA ARG A 504 -8.41 1.83 13.67
C ARG A 504 -8.63 0.71 14.69
N TYR A 505 -7.67 -0.17 14.87
CA TYR A 505 -7.74 -1.25 15.86
C TYR A 505 -7.79 -0.70 17.28
N PHE A 506 -6.89 0.23 17.60
CA PHE A 506 -6.75 0.84 18.92
C PHE A 506 -7.95 1.76 19.29
N TYR A 507 -8.47 2.53 18.32
CA TYR A 507 -9.59 3.45 18.51
C TYR A 507 -10.94 2.85 18.06
N GLU A 508 -11.18 1.56 18.37
CA GLU A 508 -12.52 0.94 18.28
C GLU A 508 -13.20 1.00 16.90
N GLY A 509 -12.41 0.96 15.83
CA GLY A 509 -12.87 0.89 14.44
C GLY A 509 -12.88 2.23 13.71
N HIS A 510 -12.62 3.36 14.38
CA HIS A 510 -12.48 4.65 13.71
C HIS A 510 -11.35 5.48 14.31
N ALA A 511 -10.44 5.93 13.45
CA ALA A 511 -9.42 6.89 13.82
C ALA A 511 -9.26 7.93 12.71
N LYS A 512 -9.34 9.22 13.06
CA LYS A 512 -9.31 10.28 12.07
C LYS A 512 -7.96 10.31 11.34
N THR A 513 -8.04 10.07 10.04
CA THR A 513 -6.90 9.98 9.13
C THR A 513 -7.15 10.88 7.93
N ILE A 514 -6.23 11.81 7.66
CA ILE A 514 -6.27 12.70 6.50
C ILE A 514 -5.30 12.15 5.45
N ARG A 515 -5.87 11.63 4.36
CA ARG A 515 -5.16 11.32 3.13
C ARG A 515 -5.61 12.29 2.05
N PRO A 516 -4.83 13.34 1.75
CA PRO A 516 -5.26 14.39 0.84
C PRO A 516 -5.42 13.89 -0.60
N ASP A 517 -6.40 14.43 -1.29
CA ASP A 517 -6.48 14.32 -2.74
C ASP A 517 -5.47 15.28 -3.37
N LYS A 518 -4.27 14.77 -3.65
CA LYS A 518 -3.18 15.56 -4.22
C LYS A 518 -3.51 16.16 -5.58
N ARG A 519 -4.41 15.57 -6.36
CA ARG A 519 -4.82 16.13 -7.67
C ARG A 519 -5.67 17.37 -7.47
N LYS A 520 -6.60 17.31 -6.52
CA LYS A 520 -7.41 18.46 -6.13
C LYS A 520 -6.55 19.56 -5.50
N LEU A 521 -5.61 19.19 -4.62
CA LEU A 521 -4.67 20.14 -4.02
C LEU A 521 -3.80 20.83 -5.07
N ALA A 522 -3.29 20.11 -6.08
CA ALA A 522 -2.48 20.69 -7.14
C ALA A 522 -3.23 21.86 -7.83
N GLN A 523 -4.52 21.69 -8.13
CA GLN A 523 -5.34 22.75 -8.73
C GLN A 523 -5.59 23.93 -7.78
N LEU A 524 -5.83 23.67 -6.49
CA LEU A 524 -6.04 24.73 -5.49
C LEU A 524 -4.78 25.57 -5.29
N PHE A 525 -3.61 24.92 -5.25
CA PHE A 525 -2.31 25.56 -5.04
C PHE A 525 -1.71 26.18 -6.30
N ASP A 526 -2.31 25.98 -7.47
CA ASP A 526 -1.96 26.64 -8.73
C ASP A 526 -2.95 27.77 -9.09
N LYS A 527 -3.75 28.24 -8.13
CA LYS A 527 -4.72 29.32 -8.33
C LYS A 527 -4.49 30.49 -7.38
N PRO A 528 -3.49 31.38 -7.63
CA PRO A 528 -3.26 32.58 -6.82
C PRO A 528 -4.49 33.50 -6.74
N SER A 529 -5.43 33.42 -7.66
CA SER A 529 -6.66 34.21 -7.60
C SER A 529 -7.71 33.67 -6.61
N ILE A 530 -7.54 32.47 -6.04
CA ILE A 530 -8.55 31.82 -5.19
C ILE A 530 -8.91 32.68 -3.97
N ARG A 531 -10.21 32.69 -3.62
CA ARG A 531 -10.73 33.34 -2.42
C ARG A 531 -10.59 32.41 -1.22
N TRP A 532 -10.33 32.97 -0.04
CA TRP A 532 -10.20 32.19 1.20
C TRP A 532 -11.42 31.30 1.48
N GLN A 533 -12.63 31.82 1.30
CA GLN A 533 -13.87 31.05 1.54
C GLN A 533 -13.99 29.82 0.62
N ASP A 534 -13.58 29.96 -0.65
CA ASP A 534 -13.59 28.86 -1.61
C ASP A 534 -12.53 27.81 -1.28
N PHE A 535 -11.32 28.25 -0.95
CA PHE A 535 -10.22 27.40 -0.55
C PHE A 535 -10.58 26.57 0.70
N LYS A 536 -11.10 27.24 1.75
CA LYS A 536 -11.56 26.63 2.99
C LYS A 536 -12.67 25.60 2.75
N ARG A 537 -13.72 25.98 2.01
CA ARG A 537 -14.82 25.06 1.66
C ARG A 537 -14.33 23.78 0.99
N GLN A 538 -13.46 23.91 -0.02
CA GLN A 538 -12.92 22.76 -0.76
C GLN A 538 -12.10 21.80 0.13
N LEU A 539 -11.39 22.34 1.12
CA LEU A 539 -10.57 21.58 2.06
C LEU A 539 -11.38 20.99 3.22
N GLN A 540 -12.39 21.70 3.71
CA GLN A 540 -13.35 21.16 4.67
C GLN A 540 -14.15 19.99 4.07
N ASP A 541 -14.54 20.08 2.80
CA ASP A 541 -15.17 18.96 2.09
C ASP A 541 -14.20 17.76 1.96
N MET A 542 -12.92 18.03 1.69
CA MET A 542 -11.88 16.99 1.66
C MET A 542 -11.71 16.32 3.03
N LEU A 543 -11.74 17.10 4.12
CA LEU A 543 -11.67 16.58 5.49
C LEU A 543 -12.88 15.70 5.82
N ARG A 544 -14.10 16.15 5.49
CA ARG A 544 -15.34 15.37 5.67
C ARG A 544 -15.29 14.04 4.91
N HIS A 545 -14.82 14.05 3.66
CA HIS A 545 -14.66 12.83 2.88
C HIS A 545 -13.67 11.84 3.52
N ASN A 546 -12.55 12.34 4.05
CA ASN A 546 -11.56 11.53 4.76
C ASN A 546 -12.14 10.88 6.02
N ASP A 547 -12.99 11.61 6.76
CA ASP A 547 -13.63 11.11 7.97
C ASP A 547 -14.55 9.91 7.70
N VAL A 548 -15.34 9.98 6.63
CA VAL A 548 -16.20 8.88 6.15
C VAL A 548 -15.37 7.66 5.74
N LYS A 549 -14.18 7.87 5.18
CA LYS A 549 -13.24 6.79 4.83
C LYS A 549 -12.55 6.16 6.04
N GLY A 550 -12.60 6.81 7.20
CA GLY A 550 -12.01 6.36 8.46
C GLY A 550 -12.57 5.04 8.98
N SER A 551 -13.85 4.73 8.68
CA SER A 551 -14.58 3.53 9.13
C SER A 551 -14.82 2.49 8.02
N GLU A 552 -14.13 2.58 6.88
CA GLU A 552 -14.32 1.64 5.76
C GLU A 552 -13.94 0.20 6.17
N LEU A 553 -14.83 -0.76 5.85
CA LEU A 553 -14.59 -2.19 6.02
C LEU A 553 -13.62 -2.73 4.97
N ARG A 554 -12.92 -3.81 5.32
CA ARG A 554 -12.01 -4.49 4.41
C ARG A 554 -12.77 -5.10 3.24
N LYS A 555 -12.28 -4.82 2.04
CA LYS A 555 -12.64 -5.54 0.80
C LYS A 555 -11.67 -6.71 0.61
N PRO A 556 -12.05 -7.79 -0.10
CA PRO A 556 -11.18 -8.96 -0.29
C PRO A 556 -9.78 -8.64 -0.87
N SER A 557 -9.69 -7.63 -1.74
CA SER A 557 -8.44 -7.15 -2.35
C SER A 557 -7.61 -6.24 -1.44
N ASN A 558 -8.18 -5.77 -0.33
CA ASN A 558 -7.51 -4.83 0.56
C ASN A 558 -6.74 -5.59 1.64
N SER A 559 -5.61 -5.02 2.03
CA SER A 559 -4.79 -5.51 3.13
C SER A 559 -5.50 -5.35 4.47
N LEU A 560 -5.43 -6.41 5.29
CA LEU A 560 -5.95 -6.39 6.66
C LEU A 560 -5.17 -5.42 7.57
N TYR A 561 -3.90 -5.15 7.26
CA TYR A 561 -3.03 -4.29 8.06
C TYR A 561 -3.45 -2.81 8.03
N MET A 562 -4.26 -2.41 7.04
CA MET A 562 -4.87 -1.08 6.95
C MET A 562 -6.36 -1.09 7.28
N TYR A 563 -7.06 -2.20 6.98
CA TYR A 563 -8.48 -2.36 7.21
C TYR A 563 -8.69 -3.60 8.10
N PRO A 564 -8.60 -3.45 9.44
CA PRO A 564 -8.68 -4.59 10.36
C PRO A 564 -10.09 -5.17 10.50
N MET A 565 -11.14 -4.42 10.17
CA MET A 565 -12.53 -4.89 10.28
C MET A 565 -13.00 -5.56 8.98
N PRO A 566 -13.70 -6.72 9.02
CA PRO A 566 -14.14 -7.45 10.23
C PRO A 566 -13.19 -8.56 10.69
N ASP A 567 -12.06 -8.78 10.01
CA ASP A 567 -11.21 -9.96 10.23
C ASP A 567 -10.54 -9.98 11.62
N CYS A 568 -10.13 -8.81 12.12
CA CYS A 568 -9.38 -8.64 13.37
C CYS A 568 -10.21 -7.97 14.49
N MET A 569 -11.49 -7.67 14.25
CA MET A 569 -12.33 -6.91 15.18
C MET A 569 -13.76 -7.45 15.15
N CYS A 570 -14.48 -7.34 16.27
CA CYS A 570 -15.87 -7.77 16.39
C CYS A 570 -16.77 -6.56 16.48
N ARG A 571 -18.02 -6.71 16.02
CA ARG A 571 -19.02 -5.71 16.36
C ARG A 571 -19.30 -5.73 17.87
N LYS A 572 -19.39 -4.56 18.50
CA LYS A 572 -20.06 -4.44 19.80
C LYS A 572 -21.54 -4.73 19.51
N SER A 573 -22.07 -5.85 19.99
CA SER A 573 -23.51 -6.12 19.90
C SER A 573 -24.26 -4.95 20.54
N ASP A 574 -25.41 -4.56 19.98
CA ASP A 574 -26.39 -3.78 20.73
C ASP A 574 -26.84 -4.67 21.89
N ALA A 575 -26.14 -4.56 23.03
CA ALA A 575 -26.43 -5.31 24.25
C ALA A 575 -27.73 -4.78 24.92
N ARG A 576 -28.81 -4.68 24.13
CA ARG A 576 -30.15 -4.25 24.54
C ARG A 576 -31.28 -5.12 23.98
N ILE A 577 -30.99 -6.24 23.31
CA ILE A 577 -32.04 -7.20 22.91
C ILE A 577 -31.62 -8.63 23.28
N GLU A 578 -31.29 -8.83 24.56
CA GLU A 578 -31.23 -10.19 25.15
C GLU A 578 -31.73 -10.21 26.61
N TYR A 579 -31.99 -9.03 27.22
CA TYR A 579 -32.60 -8.91 28.55
C TYR A 579 -34.12 -8.63 28.54
N SER A 580 -34.76 -8.52 27.37
CA SER A 580 -36.20 -8.25 27.25
C SER A 580 -37.06 -9.47 26.88
N ASN A 581 -36.45 -10.63 26.63
CA ASN A 581 -37.18 -11.87 26.29
C ASN A 581 -37.18 -12.92 27.42
N THR A 582 -36.56 -12.63 28.57
CA THR A 582 -36.51 -13.54 29.73
C THR A 582 -37.43 -13.12 30.89
N THR A 583 -38.22 -12.05 30.73
CA THR A 583 -39.17 -11.54 31.73
C THR A 583 -40.64 -11.54 31.27
N LYS A 584 -40.98 -12.33 30.23
CA LYS A 584 -42.37 -12.50 29.76
C LYS A 584 -42.90 -13.94 29.80
N THR A 585 -42.29 -14.80 30.61
CA THR A 585 -42.83 -16.12 30.95
C THR A 585 -42.58 -16.44 32.41
N THR A 586 -43.35 -15.78 33.27
CA THR A 586 -43.74 -16.26 34.61
C THR A 586 -45.13 -15.74 34.89
#